data_AF-A0A8T3T8J6-F1
#
_entry.id   AF-A0A8T3T8J6-F1
#
_cell.length_a   1.000
_cell.length_b   1.000
_cell.length_c   1.000
_cell.angle_alpha   90.00
_cell.angle_beta   90.00
_cell.angle_gamma   90.00
#
_symmetry.space_group_name_H-M   'P 1'
#
loop_
_entity.id
_entity.type
_entity.pdbx_description
1 polymer ?
#
loop_
_entity_poly.entity_id
_entity_poly.type
_entity_poly.pdbx_seq_one_letter_code
_entity_poly.pdbx_strand_id
1 'polypeptide(L)'
;MKKLIRLYPAAWRLRYGLEFEALLEQLPPAPGTILNVILGALHARMTAPPAQPMAASAEGGLMLDFRHRFPNPTPPGLAAALVLLPGALFLVLSLLKYSLGVAGPFDAAAPFYLAGRPVEYLTFLTPFVAFVLAVLPVLGIGFDRSGQSLRGTLVVDARPLNLAVALVSALVAAAFVGYLFLENVLGRIHAT
;
A
#
# COMPACT_ATOMS: atom_id res chain seq x y z
N MET A 1 8.05 -8.24 34.42
CA MET A 1 7.66 -8.25 33.00
C MET A 1 6.69 -9.37 32.62
N LYS A 2 6.65 -10.51 33.31
CA LYS A 2 5.76 -11.67 33.02
C LYS A 2 4.28 -11.34 32.76
N LYS A 3 3.71 -10.35 33.46
CA LYS A 3 2.31 -9.90 33.23
C LYS A 3 2.08 -9.39 31.80
N LEU A 4 3.10 -8.89 31.11
CA LEU A 4 3.02 -8.41 29.71
C LEU A 4 2.71 -9.54 28.73
N ILE A 5 3.03 -10.80 29.06
CA ILE A 5 2.69 -11.95 28.22
C ILE A 5 1.19 -12.05 28.03
N ARG A 6 0.37 -11.65 29.03
CA ARG A 6 -1.09 -11.65 28.93
C ARG A 6 -1.63 -10.71 27.84
N LEU A 7 -0.82 -9.76 27.37
CA LEU A 7 -1.17 -8.92 26.23
C LEU A 7 -1.22 -9.72 24.93
N TYR A 8 -0.57 -10.88 24.82
CA TYR A 8 -0.63 -11.71 23.61
C TYR A 8 -1.95 -12.52 23.51
N PRO A 9 -2.41 -12.84 22.29
CA PRO A 9 -3.58 -13.70 22.05
C PRO A 9 -3.47 -15.06 22.74
N ALA A 10 -4.61 -15.66 23.13
CA ALA A 10 -4.62 -16.94 23.85
C ALA A 10 -3.95 -18.09 23.08
N ALA A 11 -4.24 -18.22 21.78
CA ALA A 11 -3.64 -19.24 20.92
C ALA A 11 -2.11 -19.09 20.80
N TRP A 12 -1.64 -17.84 20.71
CA TRP A 12 -0.19 -17.54 20.68
C TRP A 12 0.47 -17.94 22.00
N ARG A 13 -0.13 -17.56 23.12
CA ARG A 13 0.39 -17.90 24.47
C ARG A 13 0.42 -19.40 24.71
N LEU A 14 -0.55 -20.14 24.20
CA LEU A 14 -0.59 -21.59 24.35
C LEU A 14 0.57 -22.28 23.62
N ARG A 15 1.04 -21.70 22.50
CA ARG A 15 2.12 -22.26 21.69
C ARG A 15 3.51 -21.80 22.10
N TYR A 16 3.67 -20.52 22.45
CA TYR A 16 4.99 -19.88 22.67
C TYR A 16 5.16 -19.25 24.05
N GLY A 17 4.12 -19.27 24.90
CA GLY A 17 4.11 -18.51 26.15
C GLY A 17 5.22 -18.91 27.12
N LEU A 18 5.48 -20.21 27.27
CA LEU A 18 6.51 -20.74 28.17
C LEU A 18 7.93 -20.37 27.71
N GLU A 19 8.23 -20.55 26.42
CA GLU A 19 9.53 -20.19 25.83
C GLU A 19 9.78 -18.68 25.93
N PHE A 20 8.77 -17.87 25.62
CA PHE A 20 8.88 -16.42 25.69
C PHE A 20 9.02 -15.91 27.12
N GLU A 21 8.39 -16.58 28.10
CA GLU A 21 8.60 -16.28 29.52
C GLU A 21 10.04 -16.49 29.94
N ALA A 22 10.65 -17.63 29.55
CA ALA A 22 12.04 -17.93 29.85
C ALA A 22 13.01 -16.90 29.22
N LEU A 23 12.72 -16.44 28.00
CA LEU A 23 13.49 -15.34 27.38
C LEU A 23 13.36 -14.04 28.17
N LEU A 24 12.15 -13.68 28.61
CA LEU A 24 11.93 -12.46 29.40
C LEU A 24 12.58 -12.50 30.79
N GLU A 25 12.87 -13.68 31.33
CA GLU A 25 13.64 -13.83 32.58
C GLU A 25 15.13 -13.55 32.40
N GLN A 26 15.67 -13.82 31.21
CA GLN A 26 17.08 -13.61 30.90
C GLN A 26 17.40 -12.16 30.50
N LEU A 27 16.40 -11.40 30.02
CA LEU A 27 16.59 -10.01 29.64
C LEU A 27 16.43 -9.03 30.83
N PRO A 28 17.33 -8.05 31.00
CA PRO A 28 17.14 -7.00 32.00
C PRO A 28 15.90 -6.15 31.65
N PRO A 29 15.12 -5.70 32.66
CA PRO A 29 13.92 -4.91 32.45
C PRO A 29 14.25 -3.46 32.07
N ALA A 30 14.68 -3.27 30.83
CA ALA A 30 14.86 -1.95 30.23
C ALA A 30 13.54 -1.43 29.64
N PRO A 31 13.27 -0.11 29.71
CA PRO A 31 12.08 0.50 29.12
C PRO A 31 11.89 0.16 27.64
N GLY A 32 12.99 0.10 26.87
CA GLY A 32 12.97 -0.29 25.46
C GLY A 32 12.47 -1.72 25.24
N THR A 33 12.87 -2.66 26.10
CA THR A 33 12.39 -4.05 26.06
C THR A 33 10.90 -4.13 26.36
N ILE A 34 10.43 -3.39 27.36
CA ILE A 34 9.01 -3.32 27.72
C ILE A 34 8.19 -2.80 26.52
N LEU A 35 8.64 -1.72 25.89
CA LEU A 35 7.98 -1.14 24.72
C LEU A 35 7.92 -2.13 23.56
N ASN A 36 9.04 -2.81 23.27
CA ASN A 36 9.11 -3.79 22.20
C ASN A 36 8.15 -4.98 22.43
N VAL A 37 8.05 -5.47 23.68
CA VAL A 37 7.11 -6.52 24.07
C VAL A 37 5.65 -6.08 23.86
N ILE A 38 5.31 -4.84 24.21
CA ILE A 38 3.97 -4.27 24.02
C ILE A 38 3.64 -4.15 22.53
N LEU A 39 4.57 -3.62 21.72
CA LEU A 39 4.39 -3.49 20.27
C LEU A 39 4.23 -4.85 19.60
N GLY A 40 5.03 -5.84 20.00
CA GLY A 40 4.90 -7.22 19.53
C GLY A 40 3.53 -7.83 19.90
N ALA A 41 3.03 -7.56 21.11
CA ALA A 41 1.72 -8.05 21.54
C ALA A 41 0.58 -7.41 20.74
N LEU A 42 0.67 -6.11 20.48
CA LEU A 42 -0.30 -5.38 19.66
C LEU A 42 -0.29 -5.90 18.22
N HIS A 43 0.90 -6.09 17.64
CA HIS A 43 1.06 -6.66 16.31
C HIS A 43 0.45 -8.06 16.23
N ALA A 44 0.74 -8.93 17.19
CA ALA A 44 0.18 -10.28 17.27
C ALA A 44 -1.35 -10.29 17.40
N ARG A 45 -1.96 -9.28 18.04
CA ARG A 45 -3.43 -9.15 18.11
C ARG A 45 -4.04 -8.71 16.78
N MET A 46 -3.36 -7.82 16.05
CA MET A 46 -3.83 -7.35 14.75
C MET A 46 -3.69 -8.43 13.66
N THR A 47 -2.71 -9.33 13.80
CA THR A 47 -2.44 -10.41 12.84
C THR A 47 -2.94 -11.77 13.28
N ALA A 48 -3.50 -11.89 14.49
CA ALA A 48 -4.04 -13.15 14.98
C ALA A 48 -5.16 -13.61 14.03
N PRO A 49 -5.01 -14.77 13.37
CA PRO A 49 -6.12 -15.33 12.62
C PRO A 49 -7.30 -15.57 13.58
N PRO A 50 -8.56 -15.45 13.11
CA PRO A 50 -9.70 -15.90 13.90
C PRO A 50 -9.42 -17.33 14.33
N ALA A 51 -9.65 -17.64 15.60
CA ALA A 51 -9.37 -18.95 16.18
C ALA A 51 -10.05 -20.02 15.30
N GLN A 52 -9.27 -20.65 14.42
CA GLN A 52 -9.82 -21.67 13.54
C GLN A 52 -10.17 -22.84 14.46
N PRO A 53 -11.44 -23.26 14.54
CA PRO A 53 -11.72 -24.58 15.09
C PRO A 53 -10.90 -25.57 14.25
N MET A 54 -10.29 -26.56 14.89
CA MET A 54 -9.69 -27.72 14.20
C MET A 54 -10.81 -28.49 13.51
N ALA A 55 -11.34 -27.94 12.43
CA ALA A 55 -12.33 -28.56 11.57
C ALA A 55 -11.56 -29.20 10.41
N ALA A 56 -11.70 -30.51 10.35
CA ALA A 56 -11.17 -31.44 9.38
C ALA A 56 -11.02 -30.85 7.96
N SER A 57 -9.87 -31.15 7.37
CA SER A 57 -9.67 -31.15 5.93
C SER A 57 -10.86 -31.79 5.21
N ALA A 58 -11.64 -30.98 4.49
CA ALA A 58 -12.63 -31.46 3.54
C ALA A 58 -12.47 -30.68 2.24
N GLU A 59 -11.83 -31.38 1.31
CA GLU A 59 -11.98 -31.39 -0.15
C GLU A 59 -12.67 -30.20 -0.85
N GLY A 60 -11.96 -29.63 -1.84
CA GLY A 60 -12.58 -29.04 -3.03
C GLY A 60 -12.93 -27.56 -3.01
N GLY A 61 -12.61 -26.82 -1.94
CA GLY A 61 -12.85 -25.37 -1.87
C GLY A 61 -11.70 -24.53 -2.44
N LEU A 62 -12.03 -23.47 -3.20
CA LEU A 62 -11.11 -22.40 -3.57
C LEU A 62 -10.58 -21.72 -2.30
N MET A 63 -9.50 -22.25 -1.73
CA MET A 63 -8.91 -21.73 -0.51
C MET A 63 -8.13 -20.46 -0.85
N LEU A 64 -8.73 -19.31 -0.54
CA LEU A 64 -8.07 -18.00 -0.59
C LEU A 64 -7.22 -17.85 0.68
N ASP A 65 -5.93 -18.19 0.58
CA ASP A 65 -4.96 -18.03 1.66
C ASP A 65 -4.46 -16.58 1.71
N PHE A 66 -5.09 -15.75 2.55
CA PHE A 66 -4.66 -14.38 2.79
C PHE A 66 -3.49 -14.35 3.78
N ARG A 67 -2.28 -14.68 3.30
CA ARG A 67 -1.07 -14.55 4.12
C ARG A 67 -0.65 -13.10 4.25
N HIS A 68 -1.01 -12.47 5.37
CA HIS A 68 -0.47 -11.18 5.78
C HIS A 68 0.97 -11.33 6.28
N ARG A 69 1.93 -11.25 5.35
CA ARG A 69 3.37 -11.27 5.65
C ARG A 69 3.88 -9.84 5.67
N PHE A 70 3.85 -9.17 6.82
CA PHE A 70 4.47 -7.86 6.99
C PHE A 70 5.93 -7.99 7.41
N PRO A 71 6.89 -7.69 6.51
CA PRO A 71 8.15 -7.09 6.96
C PRO A 71 8.56 -5.91 6.07
N ASN A 72 8.95 -4.81 6.74
CA ASN A 72 9.64 -3.62 6.24
C ASN A 72 9.05 -2.90 5.00
N PRO A 73 9.28 -1.58 4.83
CA PRO A 73 8.98 -0.92 3.56
C PRO A 73 9.79 -1.63 2.47
N THR A 74 9.10 -2.31 1.56
CA THR A 74 9.74 -2.97 0.42
C THR A 74 10.28 -1.89 -0.52
N PRO A 75 11.50 -2.07 -1.07
CA PRO A 75 12.07 -1.19 -2.09
C PRO A 75 11.07 -0.70 -3.17
N PRO A 76 10.16 -1.53 -3.72
CA PRO A 76 9.16 -1.08 -4.69
C PRO A 76 8.15 -0.04 -4.17
N GLY A 77 7.75 -0.09 -2.89
CA GLY A 77 6.81 0.88 -2.32
C GLY A 77 7.45 2.27 -2.20
N LEU A 78 8.73 2.32 -1.84
CA LEU A 78 9.52 3.56 -1.84
C LEU A 78 9.74 4.08 -3.26
N ALA A 79 10.04 3.21 -4.22
CA ALA A 79 10.17 3.58 -5.63
C ALA A 79 8.86 4.17 -6.17
N ALA A 80 7.72 3.54 -5.90
CA ALA A 80 6.41 4.04 -6.30
C ALA A 80 6.09 5.40 -5.67
N ALA A 81 6.42 5.59 -4.38
CA ALA A 81 6.26 6.88 -3.72
C ALA A 81 7.14 7.98 -4.34
N LEU A 82 8.40 7.67 -4.65
CA LEU A 82 9.34 8.57 -5.32
C LEU A 82 8.86 8.95 -6.74
N VAL A 83 8.29 8.01 -7.48
CA VAL A 83 7.73 8.25 -8.82
C VAL A 83 6.43 9.07 -8.75
N LEU A 84 5.61 8.88 -7.72
CA LEU A 84 4.36 9.62 -7.54
C LEU A 84 4.60 11.08 -7.13
N LEU A 85 5.69 11.35 -6.39
CA LEU A 85 5.95 12.64 -5.76
C LEU A 85 5.92 13.82 -6.74
N PRO A 86 6.59 13.79 -7.91
CA PRO A 86 6.55 14.88 -8.88
C PRO A 86 5.14 15.14 -9.43
N GLY A 87 4.38 14.07 -9.72
CA GLY A 87 3.01 14.19 -10.24
C GLY A 87 2.04 14.74 -9.20
N ALA A 88 2.13 14.27 -7.96
CA ALA A 88 1.32 14.78 -6.85
C ALA A 88 1.66 16.24 -6.54
N LEU A 89 2.95 16.58 -6.52
CA LEU A 89 3.44 17.95 -6.30
C LEU A 89 2.92 18.89 -7.41
N PHE A 90 3.01 18.48 -8.67
CA PHE A 90 2.47 19.23 -9.80
C PHE A 90 0.96 19.48 -9.66
N LEU A 91 0.20 18.46 -9.28
CA LEU A 91 -1.25 18.56 -9.15
C LEU A 91 -1.64 19.51 -8.01
N VAL A 92 -1.02 19.37 -6.84
CA VAL A 92 -1.26 20.26 -5.68
C VAL A 92 -0.94 21.70 -6.03
N LEU A 93 0.18 21.94 -6.69
CA LEU A 93 0.60 23.29 -7.04
C LEU A 93 -0.24 23.90 -8.16
N SER A 94 -0.71 23.08 -9.11
CA SER A 94 -1.71 23.51 -10.11
C SER A 94 -3.01 23.92 -9.43
N LEU A 95 -3.49 23.13 -8.46
CA LEU A 95 -4.66 23.47 -7.66
C LEU A 95 -4.46 24.81 -6.94
N LEU A 96 -3.36 24.97 -6.19
CA LEU A 96 -3.03 26.24 -5.53
C LEU A 96 -3.03 27.44 -6.48
N LYS A 97 -2.45 27.30 -7.67
CA LYS A 97 -2.43 28.38 -8.66
C LYS A 97 -3.83 28.71 -9.17
N TYR A 98 -4.58 27.70 -9.65
CA TYR A 98 -5.85 27.94 -10.32
C TYR A 98 -7.01 28.20 -9.36
N SER A 99 -7.02 27.59 -8.18
CA SER A 99 -8.11 27.77 -7.21
C SER A 99 -7.85 28.91 -6.22
N LEU A 100 -6.60 29.16 -5.86
CA LEU A 100 -6.23 30.15 -4.83
C LEU A 100 -5.49 31.37 -5.40
N GLY A 101 -5.18 31.39 -6.71
CA GLY A 101 -4.49 32.50 -7.35
C GLY A 101 -3.05 32.70 -6.86
N VAL A 102 -2.45 31.67 -6.25
CA VAL A 102 -1.10 31.77 -5.66
C VAL A 102 -0.08 31.78 -6.79
N ALA A 103 0.60 32.91 -6.98
CA ALA A 103 1.79 32.99 -7.82
C ALA A 103 2.86 32.07 -7.24
N GLY A 104 3.43 31.21 -8.07
CA GLY A 104 4.24 30.09 -7.61
C GLY A 104 5.50 29.87 -8.46
N PRO A 105 6.37 28.94 -8.05
CA PRO A 105 7.56 28.59 -8.82
C PRO A 105 7.26 28.12 -10.26
N PHE A 106 6.00 27.79 -10.58
CA PHE A 106 5.55 27.46 -11.93
C PHE A 106 5.50 28.65 -12.87
N ASP A 107 5.36 29.88 -12.38
CA ASP A 107 5.42 31.07 -13.22
C ASP A 107 6.82 31.27 -13.77
N ALA A 108 7.84 30.91 -12.98
CA ALA A 108 9.23 30.84 -13.45
C ALA A 108 9.49 29.64 -14.38
N ALA A 109 8.73 28.54 -14.21
CA ALA A 109 8.84 27.35 -15.06
C ALA A 109 8.00 27.41 -16.36
N ALA A 110 7.13 28.42 -16.52
CA ALA A 110 6.28 28.63 -17.70
C ALA A 110 7.03 28.50 -19.05
N PRO A 111 8.27 29.01 -19.21
CA PRO A 111 9.02 28.85 -20.46
C PRO A 111 9.32 27.39 -20.81
N PHE A 112 9.50 26.52 -19.80
CA PHE A 112 9.80 25.11 -19.99
C PHE A 112 8.57 24.29 -20.38
N TYR A 113 7.38 24.69 -19.94
CA TYR A 113 6.12 24.09 -20.41
C TYR A 113 5.85 24.46 -21.87
N LEU A 114 6.20 25.67 -22.28
CA LEU A 114 6.12 26.13 -23.67
C LEU A 114 7.18 25.47 -24.58
N ALA A 115 8.26 24.91 -24.00
CA ALA A 115 9.36 24.32 -24.73
C ALA A 115 9.06 22.92 -25.33
N GLY A 116 7.90 22.32 -25.05
CA GLY A 116 7.37 21.24 -25.88
C GLY A 116 6.51 20.17 -25.20
N ARG A 117 5.91 19.34 -26.05
CA ARG A 117 5.04 18.18 -25.69
C ARG A 117 5.62 17.11 -24.76
N PRO A 118 6.96 16.87 -24.64
CA PRO A 118 7.42 15.77 -23.79
C PRO A 118 7.10 15.98 -22.30
N VAL A 119 7.08 17.23 -21.82
CA VAL A 119 6.74 17.53 -20.42
C VAL A 119 5.28 17.19 -20.14
N GLU A 120 4.36 17.53 -21.04
CA GLU A 120 2.94 17.16 -20.95
C GLU A 120 2.75 15.64 -20.86
N TYR A 121 3.40 14.89 -21.76
CA TYR A 121 3.30 13.43 -21.74
C TYR A 121 3.83 12.82 -20.44
N LEU A 122 4.96 13.33 -19.93
CA LEU A 122 5.50 12.88 -18.65
C LEU A 122 4.52 13.13 -17.51
N THR A 123 4.02 14.36 -17.37
CA THR A 123 3.03 14.71 -16.33
C THR A 123 1.78 13.86 -16.42
N PHE A 124 1.32 13.57 -17.64
CA PHE A 124 0.14 12.75 -17.89
C PHE A 124 0.35 11.26 -17.56
N LEU A 125 1.49 10.67 -17.96
CA LEU A 125 1.81 9.25 -17.75
C LEU A 125 2.20 8.93 -16.30
N THR A 126 2.78 9.89 -15.58
CA THR A 126 3.30 9.70 -14.21
C THR A 126 2.32 9.00 -13.25
N PRO A 127 1.05 9.43 -13.11
CA PRO A 127 0.12 8.78 -12.18
C PRO A 127 -0.24 7.34 -12.58
N PHE A 128 -0.28 7.02 -13.87
CA PHE A 128 -0.52 5.65 -14.34
C PHE A 128 0.67 4.75 -14.05
N VAL A 129 1.89 5.23 -14.30
CA VAL A 129 3.12 4.49 -13.99
C VAL A 129 3.24 4.29 -12.48
N ALA A 130 2.98 5.32 -11.68
CA ALA A 130 2.98 5.23 -10.21
C ALA A 130 1.93 4.21 -9.71
N PHE A 131 0.73 4.21 -10.29
CA PHE A 131 -0.32 3.24 -9.98
C PHE A 131 0.14 1.81 -10.29
N VAL A 132 0.67 1.57 -11.49
CA VAL A 132 1.16 0.25 -11.91
C VAL A 132 2.28 -0.23 -10.98
N LEU A 133 3.25 0.64 -10.64
CA LEU A 133 4.34 0.32 -9.72
C LEU A 133 3.87 0.09 -8.27
N ALA A 134 2.78 0.73 -7.84
CA ALA A 134 2.21 0.53 -6.52
C ALA A 134 1.34 -0.73 -6.42
N VAL A 135 0.64 -1.10 -7.50
CA VAL A 135 -0.30 -2.22 -7.54
C VAL A 135 0.37 -3.55 -7.90
N LEU A 136 1.34 -3.55 -8.83
CA LEU A 136 2.07 -4.77 -9.22
C LEU A 136 2.65 -5.55 -8.03
N PRO A 137 3.30 -4.90 -7.05
CA PRO A 137 3.84 -5.61 -5.88
C PRO A 137 2.76 -6.11 -4.92
N VAL A 138 1.57 -5.52 -4.96
CA VAL A 138 0.41 -5.90 -4.13
C VAL A 138 -0.30 -7.12 -4.73
N LEU A 139 -0.30 -7.25 -6.05
CA LEU A 139 -0.92 -8.35 -6.78
C LEU A 139 0.12 -9.44 -7.13
N GLY A 140 0.30 -10.40 -6.23
CA GLY A 140 1.03 -11.62 -6.53
C GLY A 140 0.12 -12.62 -7.23
N ILE A 141 0.38 -12.91 -8.51
CA ILE A 141 -0.30 -14.01 -9.22
C ILE A 141 0.63 -15.22 -9.22
N GLY A 142 0.27 -16.25 -8.47
CA GLY A 142 0.95 -17.55 -8.47
C GLY A 142 0.17 -18.56 -9.31
N PHE A 143 0.90 -19.37 -10.07
CA PHE A 143 0.33 -20.56 -10.72
C PHE A 143 1.10 -21.77 -10.20
N ASP A 144 0.40 -22.67 -9.52
CA ASP A 144 0.95 -23.94 -9.07
C ASP A 144 0.25 -25.08 -9.83
N ARG A 145 1.04 -26.02 -10.33
CA ARG A 145 0.54 -27.17 -11.09
C ARG A 145 0.75 -28.42 -10.25
N SER A 146 -0.27 -28.83 -9.53
CA SER A 146 -0.29 -30.07 -8.76
C SER A 146 -1.08 -31.13 -9.52
N GLY A 147 -0.35 -32.07 -10.14
CA GLY A 147 -0.92 -33.15 -10.95
C GLY A 147 -1.63 -32.64 -12.22
N GLN A 148 -2.88 -33.06 -12.42
CA GLN A 148 -3.73 -32.63 -13.53
C GLN A 148 -4.49 -31.32 -13.27
N SER A 149 -4.40 -30.75 -12.06
CA SER A 149 -5.09 -29.51 -11.71
C SER A 149 -4.17 -28.30 -11.81
N LEU A 150 -4.63 -27.25 -12.51
CA LEU A 150 -3.98 -25.94 -12.52
C LEU A 150 -4.59 -25.12 -11.38
N ARG A 151 -3.77 -24.73 -10.40
CA ARG A 151 -4.23 -23.91 -9.26
C ARG A 151 -3.66 -22.51 -9.41
N GLY A 152 -4.53 -21.54 -9.73
CA GLY A 152 -4.20 -20.13 -9.65
C GLY A 152 -4.36 -19.63 -8.20
N THR A 153 -3.33 -18.99 -7.66
CA THR A 153 -3.40 -18.29 -6.37
C THR A 153 -3.25 -16.80 -6.62
N LEU A 154 -4.25 -16.03 -6.21
CA LEU A 154 -4.14 -14.57 -6.16
C LEU A 154 -3.78 -14.19 -4.73
N VAL A 155 -2.55 -13.74 -4.53
CA VAL A 155 -2.06 -13.24 -3.26
C VAL A 155 -2.14 -11.73 -3.28
N VAL A 156 -2.97 -11.17 -2.41
CA VAL A 156 -3.06 -9.72 -2.22
C VAL A 156 -2.24 -9.34 -0.99
N ASP A 157 -1.03 -8.82 -1.19
CA ASP A 157 -0.19 -8.28 -0.11
C ASP A 157 -0.55 -6.80 0.12
N ALA A 158 -1.64 -6.59 0.87
CA ALA A 158 -2.23 -5.28 1.15
C ALA A 158 -1.40 -4.48 2.17
N ARG A 159 -0.20 -4.04 1.76
CA ARG A 159 0.65 -3.20 2.60
C ARG A 159 0.09 -1.77 2.70
N PRO A 160 -0.05 -1.17 3.89
CA PRO A 160 -0.64 0.16 4.05
C PRO A 160 -0.01 1.22 3.15
N LEU A 161 1.32 1.22 3.00
CA LEU A 161 2.02 2.17 2.15
C LEU A 161 1.71 1.96 0.66
N ASN A 162 1.80 0.74 0.16
CA ASN A 162 1.49 0.45 -1.24
C ASN A 162 0.01 0.73 -1.54
N LEU A 163 -0.88 0.44 -0.60
CA LEU A 163 -2.31 0.68 -0.71
C LEU A 163 -2.63 2.18 -0.71
N ALA A 164 -1.96 2.96 0.14
CA ALA A 164 -2.05 4.42 0.14
C ALA A 164 -1.52 5.02 -1.17
N VAL A 165 -0.33 4.59 -1.63
CA VAL A 165 0.24 5.06 -2.91
C VAL A 165 -0.67 4.66 -4.07
N ALA A 166 -1.17 3.43 -4.13
CA ALA A 166 -2.10 2.98 -5.16
C ALA A 166 -3.40 3.79 -5.15
N LEU A 167 -3.98 4.04 -3.97
CA LEU A 167 -5.19 4.85 -3.82
C LEU A 167 -4.96 6.29 -4.30
N VAL A 168 -3.89 6.94 -3.85
CA VAL A 168 -3.56 8.32 -4.27
C VAL A 168 -3.31 8.37 -5.77
N SER A 169 -2.56 7.41 -6.32
CA SER A 169 -2.29 7.31 -7.76
C SER A 169 -3.58 7.15 -8.56
N ALA A 170 -4.50 6.31 -8.09
CA ALA A 170 -5.81 6.10 -8.71
C ALA A 170 -6.67 7.36 -8.68
N LEU A 171 -6.70 8.07 -7.55
CA LEU A 171 -7.43 9.34 -7.42
C LEU A 171 -6.87 10.41 -8.35
N VAL A 172 -5.54 10.53 -8.43
CA VAL A 172 -4.87 11.46 -9.34
C VAL A 172 -5.20 11.10 -10.80
N ALA A 173 -5.09 9.82 -11.18
CA ALA A 173 -5.41 9.37 -12.53
C ALA A 173 -6.89 9.64 -12.87
N ALA A 174 -7.82 9.37 -11.95
CA ALA A 174 -9.23 9.63 -12.14
C ALA A 174 -9.53 11.13 -12.32
N ALA A 175 -8.87 12.00 -11.55
CA ALA A 175 -8.98 13.44 -11.71
C ALA A 175 -8.50 13.91 -13.10
N PHE A 176 -7.38 13.37 -13.58
CA PHE A 176 -6.86 13.65 -14.93
C PHE A 176 -7.83 13.21 -16.04
N VAL A 177 -8.35 11.99 -15.94
CA VAL A 177 -9.33 11.47 -16.92
C VAL A 177 -10.61 12.31 -16.91
N GLY A 178 -11.10 12.68 -15.72
CA GLY A 178 -12.27 13.55 -15.56
C GLY A 178 -12.06 14.92 -16.20
N TYR A 179 -10.89 15.53 -16.00
CA TYR A 179 -10.52 16.79 -16.63
C TYR A 179 -10.54 16.70 -18.16
N LEU A 180 -9.87 15.69 -18.73
CA LEU A 180 -9.82 15.48 -20.19
C LEU A 180 -11.22 15.22 -20.80
N PHE A 181 -12.07 14.51 -20.07
CA PHE A 181 -13.44 14.26 -20.50
C PHE A 181 -14.24 15.56 -20.52
N LEU A 182 -14.16 16.35 -19.44
CA LEU A 182 -14.87 17.62 -19.33
C LEU A 182 -14.44 18.61 -20.42
N GLU A 183 -13.13 18.72 -20.67
CA GLU A 183 -12.57 19.58 -21.72
C GLU A 183 -13.07 19.17 -23.12
N ASN A 184 -13.05 17.86 -23.42
CA ASN A 184 -13.56 17.36 -24.71
C ASN A 184 -15.07 17.59 -24.89
N VAL A 185 -15.86 17.45 -23.83
CA VAL A 185 -17.31 17.66 -23.89
C VAL A 185 -17.62 19.15 -24.06
N LEU A 186 -17.01 20.01 -23.24
CA LEU A 186 -17.22 21.46 -23.30
C LEU A 186 -16.70 22.06 -24.62
N GLY A 187 -15.58 21.56 -25.13
CA GLY A 187 -15.02 21.99 -26.41
C GLY A 187 -15.97 21.72 -27.57
N ARG A 188 -16.72 20.61 -27.54
CA ARG A 188 -17.73 20.31 -28.58
C ARG A 188 -18.92 21.24 -28.51
N ILE A 189 -19.36 21.64 -27.32
CA ILE A 189 -20.52 22.54 -27.13
C ILE A 189 -20.24 23.93 -27.72
N HIS A 190 -19.00 24.41 -27.67
CA HIS A 190 -18.64 25.73 -28.21
C HIS A 190 -18.42 25.72 -29.74
N ALA A 191 -18.32 24.55 -30.36
CA ALA A 191 -18.09 24.39 -31.79
C ALA A 191 -19.39 24.27 -32.62
N THR A 192 -20.55 24.17 -31.95
CA THR A 192 -21.89 24.09 -32.54
C THR A 192 -22.64 25.40 -32.36
#